data_AF-A0A3Q3N1G7-F1
#
_entry.id   AF-A0A3Q3N1G7-F1
#
_cell.length_a   1.000
_cell.length_b   1.000
_cell.length_c   1.000
_cell.angle_alpha   90.00
_cell.angle_beta   90.00
_cell.angle_gamma   90.00
#
_symmetry.space_group_name_H-M   'P 1'
#
loop_
_entity.id
_entity.type
_entity.pdbx_description
1 polymer ?
#
loop_
_entity_poly.entity_id
_entity_poly.type
_entity_poly.pdbx_seq_one_letter_code
_entity_poly.pdbx_strand_id
1 'polypeptide(L)'
;MLMFSPIWAVTLLLCSLASFTKRKATCLITQPLFSAVRSARQDLQFLYFHSTSPLPAGLSIDGLYRVSGNLAVIQKLRFAVNHDETLDLNDSKWEDIHVTTGALKMFFRELPEPLFTYGSFDDFVEAIKSSDYKQRLNSIKDLIKKLPKPNHDTMQVLFKHLRRVIDHGEANRMTTQSVAIVFGPTLLRPETETGNIAVHMVYQNQIVELILLEYESIFGR
;
A
#
# COMPACT_ATOMS: atom_id res chain seq x y z
N MET A 1 -38.95 -6.06 3.04
CA MET A 1 -37.77 -5.23 2.71
C MET A 1 -36.68 -5.59 3.72
N LEU A 2 -35.95 -6.68 3.46
CA LEU A 2 -34.89 -7.17 4.34
C LEU A 2 -33.56 -6.58 3.83
N MET A 3 -32.94 -5.74 4.65
CA MET A 3 -31.59 -5.23 4.46
C MET A 3 -30.60 -6.39 4.59
N PHE A 4 -30.01 -6.80 3.47
CA PHE A 4 -28.88 -7.72 3.48
C PHE A 4 -27.66 -6.99 4.07
N SER A 5 -27.16 -7.50 5.20
CA SER A 5 -25.96 -7.00 5.87
C SER A 5 -24.72 -7.23 4.99
N PRO A 6 -23.84 -6.22 4.80
CA PRO A 6 -22.64 -6.32 3.98
C PRO A 6 -21.57 -7.29 4.52
N ILE A 7 -21.78 -7.84 5.72
CA ILE A 7 -20.88 -8.80 6.38
C ILE A 7 -20.77 -10.11 5.57
N TRP A 8 -21.84 -10.55 4.89
CA TRP A 8 -21.84 -11.81 4.14
C TRP A 8 -21.13 -11.72 2.77
N ALA A 9 -21.10 -10.54 2.15
CA ALA A 9 -20.40 -10.32 0.88
C ALA A 9 -18.87 -10.37 1.05
N VAL A 10 -18.38 -9.96 2.21
CA VAL A 10 -16.95 -9.98 2.56
C VAL A 10 -16.49 -11.41 2.82
N THR A 11 -17.28 -12.24 3.50
CA THR A 11 -16.99 -13.67 3.66
C THR A 11 -16.95 -14.41 2.32
N LEU A 12 -17.77 -14.02 1.34
CA LEU A 12 -17.82 -14.66 0.01
C LEU A 12 -16.64 -14.28 -0.89
N LEU A 13 -16.16 -13.03 -0.84
CA LEU A 13 -14.91 -12.64 -1.52
C LEU A 13 -13.68 -13.29 -0.87
N LEU A 14 -13.72 -13.48 0.46
CA LEU A 14 -12.71 -14.21 1.23
C LEU A 14 -12.73 -15.73 0.98
N CYS A 15 -13.90 -16.32 0.71
CA CYS A 15 -14.02 -17.75 0.37
C CYS A 15 -13.43 -18.08 -1.01
N SER A 16 -13.53 -17.16 -1.99
CA SER A 16 -13.00 -17.38 -3.34
C SER A 16 -11.46 -17.50 -3.37
N LEU A 17 -10.77 -16.77 -2.49
CA LEU A 17 -9.32 -16.88 -2.30
C LEU A 17 -8.90 -18.03 -1.38
N ALA A 18 -9.78 -18.48 -0.47
CA ALA A 18 -9.55 -19.61 0.41
C ALA A 18 -9.74 -20.99 -0.28
N SER A 19 -10.34 -21.03 -1.47
CA SER A 19 -10.53 -22.27 -2.25
C SER A 19 -9.25 -22.82 -2.88
N PHE A 20 -8.13 -22.10 -2.88
CA PHE A 20 -6.85 -22.62 -3.39
C PHE A 20 -6.08 -23.41 -2.33
N THR A 21 -6.71 -24.52 -1.94
CA THR A 21 -6.14 -25.82 -1.56
C THR A 21 -5.02 -25.88 -0.50
N LYS A 22 -5.42 -26.38 0.66
CA LYS A 22 -4.77 -27.53 1.33
C LYS A 22 -4.16 -28.48 0.27
N ARG A 23 -2.84 -28.48 0.06
CA ARG A 23 -2.04 -29.67 -0.30
C ARG A 23 -0.55 -29.32 -0.44
N LYS A 24 0.22 -29.98 0.42
CA LYS A 24 1.66 -30.32 0.38
C LYS A 24 2.69 -29.19 0.46
N ALA A 25 3.46 -29.31 1.54
CA ALA A 25 4.76 -28.68 1.77
C ALA A 25 5.77 -29.09 0.70
N THR A 26 6.34 -28.12 -0.02
CA THR A 26 7.76 -28.03 -0.45
C THR A 26 7.93 -26.78 -1.33
N CYS A 27 8.34 -25.66 -0.74
CA CYS A 27 9.16 -24.64 -1.43
C CYS A 27 9.69 -23.64 -0.39
N LEU A 28 10.98 -23.72 -0.10
CA LEU A 28 11.68 -23.01 0.99
C LEU A 28 12.19 -21.62 0.58
N ILE A 29 11.59 -20.95 -0.43
CA ILE A 29 12.09 -19.64 -0.92
C ILE A 29 11.02 -18.53 -0.90
N THR A 30 9.75 -18.80 -0.56
CA THR A 30 8.64 -17.82 -0.70
C THR A 30 7.98 -17.37 0.61
N GLN A 31 8.61 -17.57 1.77
CA GLN A 31 7.99 -17.33 3.07
C GLN A 31 7.81 -15.86 3.53
N PRO A 32 8.65 -14.86 3.19
CA PRO A 32 8.55 -13.56 3.85
C PRO A 32 7.28 -12.79 3.47
N LEU A 33 6.91 -12.81 2.19
CA LEU A 33 5.70 -12.13 1.73
C LEU A 33 4.43 -12.93 2.10
N PHE A 34 4.48 -14.26 2.15
CA PHE A 34 3.28 -15.07 2.43
C PHE A 34 2.88 -15.06 3.92
N SER A 35 3.86 -14.99 4.84
CA SER A 35 3.60 -14.71 6.26
C SER A 35 3.23 -13.23 6.48
N ALA A 36 3.87 -12.31 5.77
CA ALA A 36 3.47 -10.90 5.73
C ALA A 36 2.07 -10.72 5.10
N VAL A 37 1.60 -11.61 4.22
CA VAL A 37 0.25 -11.61 3.64
C VAL A 37 -0.79 -12.18 4.61
N ARG A 38 -0.38 -13.08 5.52
CA ARG A 38 -1.22 -13.48 6.67
C ARG A 38 -1.36 -12.35 7.68
N SER A 39 -0.32 -11.53 7.88
CA SER A 39 -0.38 -10.23 8.57
C SER A 39 -1.15 -9.19 7.74
N ALA A 40 -1.03 -9.21 6.41
CA ALA A 40 -1.78 -8.34 5.52
C ALA A 40 -3.26 -8.68 5.43
N ARG A 41 -3.73 -9.80 6.04
CA ARG A 41 -5.16 -9.97 6.34
C ARG A 41 -5.67 -8.84 7.23
N GLN A 42 -4.87 -8.41 8.22
CA GLN A 42 -5.18 -7.29 9.10
C GLN A 42 -4.85 -5.95 8.44
N ASP A 43 -3.79 -5.85 7.61
CA ASP A 43 -3.44 -4.59 6.91
C ASP A 43 -4.40 -4.25 5.75
N LEU A 44 -4.92 -5.28 5.05
CA LEU A 44 -6.04 -5.12 4.14
C LEU A 44 -7.29 -4.75 4.93
N GLN A 45 -7.47 -5.23 6.15
CA GLN A 45 -8.55 -4.81 7.04
C GLN A 45 -8.37 -3.35 7.51
N PHE A 46 -7.15 -2.84 7.68
CA PHE A 46 -6.86 -1.41 7.89
C PHE A 46 -7.25 -0.56 6.68
N LEU A 47 -6.81 -0.95 5.48
CA LEU A 47 -7.15 -0.29 4.21
C LEU A 47 -8.65 -0.39 3.91
N TYR A 48 -9.29 -1.52 4.23
CA TYR A 48 -10.75 -1.71 4.10
C TYR A 48 -11.49 -0.87 5.12
N PHE A 49 -11.09 -0.92 6.40
CA PHE A 49 -11.69 -0.15 7.48
C PHE A 49 -11.65 1.35 7.16
N HIS A 50 -10.55 1.89 6.64
CA HIS A 50 -10.48 3.29 6.22
C HIS A 50 -11.12 3.59 4.85
N SER A 51 -11.30 2.59 3.99
CA SER A 51 -11.96 2.77 2.69
C SER A 51 -13.47 2.52 2.73
N THR A 52 -14.00 1.90 3.80
CA THR A 52 -15.42 1.58 3.98
C THR A 52 -16.03 2.14 5.27
N SER A 53 -15.25 2.69 6.20
CA SER A 53 -15.83 3.37 7.36
C SER A 53 -16.59 4.61 6.88
N PRO A 54 -17.85 4.80 7.29
CA PRO A 54 -18.70 5.90 6.85
C PRO A 54 -18.32 7.24 7.50
N LEU A 55 -17.11 7.38 8.06
CA LEU A 55 -16.68 8.59 8.73
C LEU A 55 -15.80 9.42 7.78
N PRO A 56 -16.37 10.46 7.11
CA PRO A 56 -15.61 11.46 6.35
C PRO A 56 -14.50 12.14 7.17
N ALA A 57 -14.47 11.97 8.50
CA ALA A 57 -13.51 12.60 9.40
C ALA A 57 -12.04 12.23 9.13
N GLY A 58 -11.72 10.97 8.81
CA GLY A 58 -10.33 10.53 8.66
C GLY A 58 -9.63 11.03 7.39
N LEU A 59 -10.38 11.10 6.28
CA LEU A 59 -9.87 11.58 4.99
C LEU A 59 -9.72 13.11 4.92
N SER A 60 -10.36 13.85 5.83
CA SER A 60 -10.29 15.32 5.89
C SER A 60 -9.18 15.86 6.78
N ILE A 61 -8.39 15.00 7.44
CA ILE A 61 -7.33 15.42 8.37
C ILE A 61 -6.16 16.06 7.61
N ASP A 62 -5.80 17.29 8.00
CA ASP A 62 -4.69 18.01 7.38
C ASP A 62 -3.38 17.22 7.46
N GLY A 63 -2.72 17.06 6.31
CA GLY A 63 -1.47 16.32 6.19
C GLY A 63 -1.58 14.82 6.45
N LEU A 64 -2.71 14.19 6.11
CA LEU A 64 -2.85 12.73 6.18
C LEU A 64 -1.67 12.03 5.47
N TYR A 65 -1.08 11.00 6.09
CA TYR A 65 0.18 10.35 5.70
C TYR A 65 1.45 11.23 5.76
N ARG A 66 1.37 12.56 5.66
CA ARG A 66 2.52 13.47 5.80
C ARG A 66 2.92 13.67 7.27
N VAL A 67 1.97 13.92 8.15
CA VAL A 67 2.19 14.10 9.59
C VAL A 67 2.56 12.75 10.24
N SER A 68 3.51 12.79 11.17
CA SER A 68 3.96 11.60 11.91
C SER A 68 3.19 11.48 13.23
N GLY A 69 2.62 10.30 13.49
CA GLY A 69 2.02 9.99 14.78
C GLY A 69 3.07 9.64 15.84
N ASN A 70 2.62 9.39 17.06
CA ASN A 70 3.50 9.02 18.17
C ASN A 70 4.18 7.66 17.90
N LEU A 71 5.51 7.67 17.73
CA LEU A 71 6.29 6.48 17.40
C LEU A 71 6.14 5.35 18.43
N ALA A 72 6.05 5.66 19.72
CA ALA A 72 5.88 4.64 20.76
C ALA A 72 4.53 3.93 20.63
N VAL A 73 3.48 4.65 20.25
CA VAL A 73 2.15 4.07 20.01
C VAL A 73 2.12 3.26 18.72
N ILE A 74 2.79 3.75 17.66
CA ILE A 74 2.96 2.99 16.41
C ILE A 74 3.65 1.64 16.66
N GLN A 75 4.71 1.64 17.48
CA GLN A 75 5.42 0.41 17.83
C GLN A 75 4.57 -0.54 18.67
N LYS A 76 3.73 -0.02 19.58
CA LYS A 76 2.75 -0.82 20.32
C LYS A 76 1.72 -1.46 19.39
N LEU A 77 1.18 -0.69 18.45
CA LEU A 77 0.21 -1.20 17.46
C LEU A 77 0.83 -2.31 16.61
N ARG A 78 2.06 -2.11 16.12
CA ARG A 78 2.85 -3.12 15.41
C ARG A 78 3.04 -4.39 16.23
N PHE A 79 3.39 -4.25 17.52
CA PHE A 79 3.58 -5.39 18.39
C PHE A 79 2.28 -6.20 18.55
N ALA A 80 1.15 -5.53 18.76
CA ALA A 80 -0.16 -6.17 18.86
C ALA A 80 -0.56 -6.91 17.57
N VAL A 81 -0.29 -6.32 16.40
CA VAL A 81 -0.53 -6.96 15.07
C VAL A 81 0.28 -8.24 14.94
N ASN A 82 1.55 -8.21 15.33
CA ASN A 82 2.46 -9.35 15.19
C ASN A 82 2.14 -10.52 16.14
N HIS A 83 1.44 -10.28 17.25
CA HIS A 83 1.15 -11.29 18.27
C HIS A 83 -0.28 -11.87 18.19
N ASP A 84 -0.98 -11.62 17.08
CA ASP A 84 -2.34 -12.15 16.79
C ASP A 84 -3.35 -11.85 17.92
N GLU A 85 -3.15 -10.74 18.64
CA GLU A 85 -4.14 -10.21 19.56
C GLU A 85 -5.37 -9.76 18.76
N THR A 86 -6.57 -9.96 19.29
CA THR A 86 -7.78 -9.44 18.67
C THR A 86 -7.74 -7.91 18.67
N LEU A 87 -7.26 -7.34 17.57
CA LEU A 87 -7.12 -5.90 17.39
C LEU A 87 -8.45 -5.27 17.00
N ASP A 88 -8.96 -4.42 17.88
CA ASP A 88 -10.00 -3.46 17.53
C ASP A 88 -9.35 -2.11 17.21
N LEU A 89 -9.42 -1.71 15.94
CA LEU A 89 -8.90 -0.42 15.48
C LEU A 89 -9.77 0.77 15.92
N ASN A 90 -10.94 0.50 16.52
CA ASN A 90 -11.79 1.50 17.15
C ASN A 90 -11.47 1.71 18.63
N ASP A 91 -10.54 0.95 19.20
CA ASP A 91 -10.08 1.18 20.57
C ASP A 91 -9.48 2.60 20.66
N SER A 92 -9.85 3.36 21.69
CA SER A 92 -9.37 4.73 21.92
C SER A 92 -7.84 4.81 22.01
N LYS A 93 -7.17 3.68 22.25
CA LYS A 93 -5.70 3.55 22.13
C LYS A 93 -5.15 3.98 20.76
N TRP A 94 -5.94 3.89 19.69
CA TRP A 94 -5.53 4.14 18.30
C TRP A 94 -6.30 5.30 17.65
N GLU A 95 -6.97 6.14 18.45
CA GLU A 95 -7.82 7.24 17.97
C GLU A 95 -7.07 8.25 17.09
N ASP A 96 -5.77 8.43 17.33
CA ASP A 96 -4.91 9.24 16.46
C ASP A 96 -4.66 8.55 15.11
N ILE A 97 -5.27 9.10 14.06
CA ILE A 97 -5.08 8.69 12.67
C ILE A 97 -3.62 8.67 12.22
N HIS A 98 -2.76 9.51 12.79
CA HIS A 98 -1.34 9.56 12.46
C HIS A 98 -0.58 8.35 13.00
N VAL A 99 -1.11 7.67 14.02
CA VAL A 99 -0.61 6.37 14.48
C VAL A 99 -0.92 5.31 13.44
N THR A 100 -2.17 5.23 12.98
CA THR A 100 -2.60 4.23 11.99
C THR A 100 -1.89 4.41 10.64
N THR A 101 -1.85 5.63 10.12
CA THR A 101 -1.11 5.93 8.87
C THR A 101 0.40 5.75 9.03
N GLY A 102 0.94 6.02 10.22
CA GLY A 102 2.34 5.75 10.57
C GLY A 102 2.68 4.26 10.58
N ALA A 103 1.81 3.43 11.14
CA ALA A 103 1.96 1.97 11.17
C ALA A 103 1.92 1.37 9.75
N LEU A 104 0.99 1.83 8.89
CA LEU A 104 0.93 1.38 7.49
C LEU A 104 2.23 1.70 6.74
N LYS A 105 2.76 2.92 6.88
CA LYS A 105 4.05 3.30 6.27
C LYS A 105 5.20 2.45 6.82
N MET A 106 5.20 2.17 8.12
CA MET A 106 6.22 1.35 8.76
C MET A 106 6.19 -0.09 8.24
N PHE A 107 5.00 -0.68 8.07
CA PHE A 107 4.84 -2.02 7.49
C PHE A 107 5.55 -2.14 6.14
N PHE A 108 5.24 -1.26 5.18
CA PHE A 108 5.88 -1.30 3.85
C PHE A 108 7.39 -1.05 3.89
N ARG A 109 7.84 -0.21 4.82
CA ARG A 109 9.27 0.08 5.00
C ARG A 109 10.04 -1.10 5.59
N GLU A 110 9.41 -1.86 6.48
CA GLU A 110 10.02 -3.02 7.16
C GLU A 110 9.86 -4.34 6.40
N LEU A 111 9.14 -4.35 5.27
CA LEU A 111 9.10 -5.52 4.41
C LEU A 111 10.53 -5.96 4.01
N PRO A 112 10.86 -7.26 4.11
CA PRO A 112 12.15 -7.80 3.69
C PRO A 112 12.50 -7.48 2.23
N GLU A 113 11.47 -7.32 1.40
CA GLU A 113 11.56 -6.86 0.03
C GLU A 113 10.54 -5.72 -0.20
N PRO A 114 10.90 -4.62 -0.89
CA PRO A 114 9.97 -3.54 -1.18
C PRO A 114 8.79 -4.03 -2.02
N LEU A 115 7.68 -3.29 -1.96
CA LEU A 115 6.47 -3.65 -2.71
C LEU A 115 6.74 -3.74 -4.23
N PHE A 116 7.64 -2.92 -4.75
CA PHE A 116 8.06 -2.91 -6.15
C PHE A 116 9.10 -3.97 -6.52
N THR A 117 9.52 -4.81 -5.55
CA THR A 117 10.61 -5.80 -5.64
C THR A 117 11.98 -5.18 -5.90
N TYR A 118 13.05 -5.86 -5.49
CA TYR A 118 14.40 -5.42 -5.83
C TYR A 118 14.70 -5.66 -7.30
N GLY A 119 14.29 -6.83 -7.81
CA GLY A 119 14.57 -7.26 -9.19
C GLY A 119 13.88 -6.42 -10.27
N SER A 120 12.85 -5.64 -9.94
CA SER A 120 12.19 -4.74 -10.91
C SER A 120 12.54 -3.26 -10.70
N PHE A 121 13.31 -2.90 -9.67
CA PHE A 121 13.59 -1.51 -9.32
C PHE A 121 14.24 -0.73 -10.47
N ASP A 122 15.31 -1.28 -11.07
CA ASP A 122 16.02 -0.62 -12.16
C ASP A 122 15.15 -0.50 -13.41
N ASP A 123 14.32 -1.51 -13.71
CA ASP A 123 13.37 -1.45 -14.83
C ASP A 123 12.35 -0.31 -14.67
N PHE A 124 11.85 -0.10 -13.44
CA PHE A 124 10.94 1.02 -13.15
C PHE A 124 11.65 2.37 -13.31
N VAL A 125 12.92 2.47 -12.89
CA VAL A 125 13.74 3.67 -13.05
C VAL A 125 14.05 3.95 -14.51
N GLU A 126 14.36 2.94 -15.32
CA GLU A 126 14.57 3.11 -16.76
C GLU A 126 13.27 3.49 -17.47
N ALA A 127 12.14 2.87 -17.10
CA ALA A 127 10.84 3.23 -17.65
C ALA A 127 10.48 4.70 -17.41
N ILE A 128 10.69 5.24 -16.20
CA ILE A 128 10.33 6.62 -15.86
C ILE A 128 11.19 7.67 -16.57
N LYS A 129 12.43 7.32 -16.94
CA LYS A 129 13.36 8.20 -17.68
C LYS A 129 12.94 8.45 -19.13
N SER A 130 12.05 7.64 -19.71
CA SER A 130 11.62 7.85 -21.10
C SER A 130 10.98 9.23 -21.28
N SER A 131 11.40 9.95 -22.32
CA SER A 131 10.88 11.28 -22.66
C SER A 131 9.45 11.23 -23.23
N ASP A 132 9.05 10.10 -23.82
CA ASP A 132 7.68 9.90 -24.30
C ASP A 132 6.77 9.43 -23.16
N TYR A 133 5.77 10.26 -22.84
CA TYR A 133 4.76 9.97 -21.81
C TYR A 133 4.02 8.65 -22.06
N LYS A 134 3.64 8.36 -23.31
CA LYS A 134 2.87 7.16 -23.65
C LYS A 134 3.73 5.92 -23.50
N GLN A 135 4.98 5.97 -23.95
CA GLN A 135 5.93 4.88 -23.75
C GLN A 135 6.17 4.64 -22.25
N ARG A 136 6.40 5.70 -21.49
CA ARG A 136 6.58 5.65 -20.02
C ARG A 136 5.42 4.93 -19.34
N LEU A 137 4.19 5.37 -19.61
CA LEU A 137 2.98 4.77 -19.05
C LEU A 137 2.84 3.29 -19.40
N ASN A 138 3.05 2.93 -20.68
CA ASN A 138 2.96 1.54 -21.12
C ASN A 138 4.01 0.65 -20.45
N SER A 139 5.27 1.11 -20.36
CA SER A 139 6.33 0.38 -19.69
C SER A 139 6.01 0.14 -18.21
N ILE A 140 5.56 1.18 -17.49
CA ILE A 140 5.17 1.06 -16.08
C ILE A 140 4.00 0.08 -15.90
N LYS A 141 2.98 0.17 -16.76
CA LYS A 141 1.84 -0.74 -16.74
C LYS A 141 2.26 -2.19 -16.96
N ASP A 142 3.17 -2.45 -17.89
CA ASP A 142 3.62 -3.80 -18.18
C ASP A 142 4.55 -4.35 -17.09
N LEU A 143 5.35 -3.52 -16.44
CA LEU A 143 6.12 -3.91 -15.26
C LEU A 143 5.21 -4.30 -14.09
N ILE A 144 4.18 -3.50 -13.81
CA ILE A 144 3.21 -3.80 -12.74
C ILE A 144 2.50 -5.13 -13.00
N LYS A 145 2.13 -5.43 -14.25
CA LYS A 145 1.53 -6.74 -14.61
C LYS A 145 2.46 -7.94 -14.41
N LYS A 146 3.78 -7.72 -14.53
CA LYS A 146 4.79 -8.78 -14.35
C LYS A 146 5.13 -9.04 -12.89
N LEU A 147 4.75 -8.14 -11.98
CA LEU A 147 4.98 -8.33 -10.55
C LEU A 147 4.25 -9.59 -10.04
N PRO A 148 4.78 -10.23 -8.98
CA PRO A 148 4.06 -11.30 -8.32
C PRO A 148 2.64 -10.87 -7.93
N LYS A 149 1.68 -11.77 -8.09
CA LYS A 149 0.25 -11.50 -7.81
C LYS A 149 0.00 -10.80 -6.46
N PRO A 150 0.64 -11.20 -5.34
CA PRO A 150 0.44 -10.50 -4.06
C PRO A 150 0.89 -9.04 -4.08
N ASN A 151 2.01 -8.72 -4.74
CA ASN A 151 2.51 -7.34 -4.89
C ASN A 151 1.53 -6.52 -5.73
N HIS A 152 1.12 -7.06 -6.89
CA HIS A 152 0.15 -6.41 -7.78
C HIS A 152 -1.17 -6.10 -7.06
N ASP A 153 -1.77 -7.11 -6.42
CA ASP A 153 -3.07 -6.96 -5.75
C ASP A 153 -2.97 -5.95 -4.57
N THR A 154 -1.84 -5.96 -3.84
CA THR A 154 -1.56 -4.99 -2.76
C THR A 154 -1.40 -3.57 -3.31
N MET A 155 -0.66 -3.40 -4.41
CA MET A 155 -0.52 -2.10 -5.08
C MET A 155 -1.89 -1.57 -5.52
N GLN A 156 -2.72 -2.40 -6.14
CA GLN A 156 -4.03 -1.96 -6.63
C GLN A 156 -4.91 -1.40 -5.50
N VAL A 157 -4.92 -2.04 -4.33
CA VAL A 157 -5.70 -1.58 -3.17
C VAL A 157 -5.09 -0.31 -2.57
N LEU A 158 -3.76 -0.29 -2.37
CA LEU A 158 -3.05 0.84 -1.80
C LEU A 158 -3.23 2.11 -2.66
N PHE A 159 -2.92 2.03 -3.95
CA PHE A 159 -3.01 3.18 -4.86
C PHE A 159 -4.46 3.66 -5.01
N LYS A 160 -5.45 2.76 -4.95
CA LYS A 160 -6.87 3.16 -4.89
C LYS A 160 -7.21 3.97 -3.65
N HIS A 161 -6.67 3.58 -2.50
CA HIS A 161 -6.87 4.33 -1.26
C HIS A 161 -6.19 5.70 -1.34
N LEU A 162 -4.94 5.75 -1.79
CA LEU A 162 -4.19 7.00 -1.94
C LEU A 162 -4.84 7.97 -2.94
N ARG A 163 -5.45 7.46 -4.01
CA ARG A 163 -6.31 8.25 -4.91
C ARG A 163 -7.42 8.98 -4.14
N ARG A 164 -8.14 8.27 -3.28
CA ARG A 164 -9.20 8.87 -2.48
C ARG A 164 -8.67 9.95 -1.53
N VAL A 165 -7.49 9.76 -0.95
CA VAL A 165 -6.83 10.80 -0.13
C VAL A 165 -6.59 12.05 -0.95
N ILE A 166 -6.04 11.91 -2.17
CA ILE A 166 -5.78 13.04 -3.08
C ILE A 166 -7.08 13.71 -3.52
N ASP A 167 -8.13 12.94 -3.78
CA ASP A 167 -9.45 13.49 -4.16
C ASP A 167 -10.07 14.34 -3.03
N HIS A 168 -9.64 14.16 -1.77
CA HIS A 168 -10.02 14.99 -0.61
C HIS A 168 -8.99 16.10 -0.31
N GLY A 169 -8.12 16.42 -1.28
CA GLY A 169 -7.01 17.37 -1.16
C GLY A 169 -7.40 18.76 -0.65
N GLU A 170 -8.63 19.22 -0.92
CA GLU A 170 -9.13 20.51 -0.41
C GLU A 170 -9.20 20.54 1.13
N ALA A 171 -9.54 19.42 1.77
CA ALA A 171 -9.65 19.31 3.21
C ALA A 171 -8.32 18.92 3.87
N ASN A 172 -7.66 17.87 3.34
CA ASN A 172 -6.45 17.32 3.94
C ASN A 172 -5.14 17.94 3.43
N ARG A 173 -5.19 18.81 2.42
CA ARG A 173 -4.01 19.48 1.81
C ARG A 173 -2.94 18.51 1.29
N MET A 174 -3.35 17.31 0.89
CA MET A 174 -2.50 16.33 0.23
C MET A 174 -2.72 16.37 -1.28
N THR A 175 -1.65 16.70 -2.01
CA THR A 175 -1.58 16.60 -3.48
C THR A 175 -0.92 15.29 -3.90
N THR A 176 -1.06 14.92 -5.18
CA THR A 176 -0.36 13.77 -5.76
C THR A 176 1.15 13.82 -5.49
N GLN A 177 1.79 14.98 -5.67
CA GLN A 177 3.22 15.17 -5.41
C GLN A 177 3.55 14.92 -3.93
N SER A 178 2.76 15.47 -3.02
CA SER A 178 3.01 15.31 -1.58
C SER A 178 2.86 13.87 -1.11
N VAL A 179 1.89 13.13 -1.66
CA VAL A 179 1.72 11.69 -1.40
C VAL A 179 2.88 10.90 -2.01
N ALA A 180 3.30 11.24 -3.23
CA ALA A 180 4.42 10.59 -3.90
C ALA A 180 5.74 10.76 -3.13
N ILE A 181 6.01 11.93 -2.54
CA ILE A 181 7.18 12.17 -1.69
C ILE A 181 7.18 11.26 -0.46
N VAL A 182 6.01 10.99 0.13
CA VAL A 182 5.88 10.10 1.29
C VAL A 182 6.03 8.63 0.87
N PHE A 183 5.40 8.23 -0.24
CA PHE A 183 5.31 6.82 -0.63
C PHE A 183 6.43 6.34 -1.56
N GLY A 184 7.14 7.22 -2.27
CA GLY A 184 8.29 6.89 -3.10
C GLY A 184 9.33 6.06 -2.35
N PRO A 185 9.99 6.60 -1.32
CA PRO A 185 10.98 5.86 -0.52
C PRO A 185 10.35 4.75 0.36
N THR A 186 9.03 4.81 0.60
CA THR A 186 8.31 3.81 1.39
C THR A 186 8.08 2.53 0.58
N LEU A 187 7.81 2.65 -0.73
CA LEU A 187 7.43 1.52 -1.58
C LEU A 187 8.57 1.04 -2.49
N LEU A 188 9.53 1.91 -2.81
CA LEU A 188 10.67 1.61 -3.66
C LEU A 188 11.97 1.82 -2.88
N ARG A 189 12.85 0.82 -2.92
CA ARG A 189 14.18 0.88 -2.31
C ARG A 189 15.16 0.15 -3.23
N PRO A 190 16.32 0.73 -3.57
CA PRO A 190 17.34 -0.03 -4.28
C PRO A 190 17.91 -1.14 -3.37
N GLU A 191 18.38 -2.23 -3.96
CA GLU A 191 19.02 -3.32 -3.22
C GLU A 191 20.38 -2.89 -2.66
N THR A 192 21.14 -2.13 -3.44
CA THR A 192 22.41 -1.53 -3.05
C THR A 192 22.35 -0.01 -3.19
N GLU A 193 22.86 0.72 -2.19
CA GLU A 193 23.01 2.19 -2.24
C GLU A 193 24.19 2.60 -3.14
N THR A 194 24.24 2.08 -4.36
CA THR A 194 25.29 2.36 -5.34
C THR A 194 24.75 3.32 -6.38
N GLY A 195 24.92 4.63 -6.16
CA GLY A 195 24.46 5.68 -7.07
C GLY A 195 24.32 7.04 -6.41
N ASN A 196 23.95 8.06 -7.18
CA ASN A 196 23.58 9.35 -6.62
C ASN A 196 22.20 9.21 -5.95
N ILE A 197 22.18 8.97 -4.64
CA ILE A 197 20.99 8.71 -3.81
C ILE A 197 19.86 9.72 -4.09
N ALA A 198 20.22 11.00 -4.32
CA ALA A 198 19.26 12.05 -4.63
C ALA A 198 18.50 11.83 -5.95
N VAL A 199 19.17 11.26 -6.96
CA VAL A 199 18.59 10.98 -8.28
C VAL A 199 17.59 9.81 -8.18
N HIS A 200 17.92 8.77 -7.42
CA HIS A 200 16.98 7.66 -7.18
C HIS A 200 15.72 8.12 -6.45
N MET A 201 15.84 9.00 -5.44
CA MET A 201 14.67 9.54 -4.74
C MET A 201 13.72 10.30 -5.67
N VAL A 202 14.25 11.07 -6.63
CA VAL A 202 13.43 11.77 -7.62
C VAL A 202 12.64 10.79 -8.49
N TYR A 203 13.29 9.74 -8.99
CA TYR A 203 12.62 8.74 -9.81
C TYR A 203 11.57 7.94 -9.04
N GLN A 204 11.84 7.54 -7.80
CA GLN A 204 10.88 6.86 -6.94
C GLN A 204 9.59 7.68 -6.79
N ASN A 205 9.73 8.99 -6.54
CA ASN A 205 8.58 9.89 -6.42
C ASN A 205 7.82 10.00 -7.75
N GLN A 206 8.53 10.16 -8.88
CA GLN A 206 7.90 10.25 -10.21
C GLN A 206 7.16 8.96 -10.60
N ILE A 207 7.67 7.79 -10.23
CA ILE A 207 7.00 6.51 -10.45
C ILE A 207 5.68 6.46 -9.68
N VAL A 208 5.71 6.79 -8.39
CA VAL A 208 4.50 6.80 -7.56
C VAL A 208 3.49 7.84 -8.06
N GLU A 209 3.96 9.05 -8.43
CA GLU A 209 3.12 10.10 -9.00
C GLU A 209 2.42 9.65 -10.28
N LEU A 210 3.15 9.06 -11.23
CA LEU A 210 2.57 8.56 -12.48
C LEU A 210 1.51 7.48 -12.22
N ILE A 211 1.77 6.54 -11.31
CA ILE A 211 0.80 5.48 -10.98
C ILE A 211 -0.46 6.05 -10.33
N LEU A 212 -0.33 7.10 -9.51
CA LEU A 212 -1.48 7.81 -8.91
C LEU A 212 -2.26 8.60 -9.97
N LEU A 213 -1.61 9.24 -10.94
CA LEU A 213 -2.30 9.98 -12.00
C LEU A 213 -3.04 9.02 -12.95
N GLU A 214 -2.40 7.91 -13.30
CA GLU A 214 -2.86 6.97 -14.33
C GLU A 214 -3.44 5.68 -13.73
N TYR A 215 -3.98 5.75 -12.50
CA TYR A 215 -4.49 4.60 -11.76
C TYR A 215 -5.47 3.76 -12.60
N GLU A 216 -6.47 4.41 -13.21
CA GLU A 216 -7.47 3.73 -14.04
C GLU A 216 -6.87 3.16 -15.33
N SER A 217 -5.86 3.81 -15.92
CA SER A 217 -5.18 3.28 -17.10
C SER A 217 -4.35 2.04 -16.76
N ILE A 218 -3.73 2.00 -15.58
CA ILE A 218 -2.85 0.91 -15.14
C ILE A 218 -3.65 -0.28 -14.60
N PHE A 219 -4.62 -0.02 -13.72
CA PHE A 219 -5.37 -1.04 -12.97
C PHE A 219 -6.85 -1.18 -13.37
N GLY A 220 -7.36 -0.30 -14.23
CA GLY A 220 -8.71 -0.40 -14.78
C GLY A 220 -8.86 -1.64 -15.67
N ARG A 221 -10.09 -2.15 -15.73
CA ARG A 221 -10.46 -3.32 -16.53
C ARG A 221 -10.61 -2.98 -18.00
#